data_AF-A0A969AJZ3-F1
#
_entry.id   AF-A0A969AJZ3-F1
#
_cell.length_a   1.000
_cell.length_b   1.000
_cell.length_c   1.000
_cell.angle_alpha   90.00
_cell.angle_beta   90.00
_cell.angle_gamma   90.00
#
_symmetry.space_group_name_H-M   'P 1'
#
loop_
_entity.id
_entity.type
_entity.pdbx_description
1 polymer ?
#
loop_
_entity_poly.entity_id
_entity_poly.type
_entity_poly.pdbx_seq_one_letter_code
_entity_poly.pdbx_strand_id
1 'polypeptide(L)'
;MLRGGLSLEWKRVQDVLVPRVDVSAIDADADYEACFAMFGSEGYSRLLVMDGTPDADLGYLAAKDFLHLAPDEREDWRARKGARAALRVPASLPLQDLLLQMRQSGIHFAVVKDEYGGTEGIVTLEDLLEELVGEIRDEHDADEIPPVREIKAGTWAIRGEVSVRELTMRLGLRFEEEAEARTLGGYIAERLGRVPREGDRVEFGNLRFRVVRTEENRVLLVRVTRKT
;
A
#
# COMPACT_ATOMS: atom_id res chain seq x y z
N MET A 1 17.51 -11.73 -1.00
CA MET A 1 17.66 -11.55 -2.47
C MET A 1 16.80 -10.38 -2.89
N LEU A 2 17.42 -9.28 -3.34
CA LEU A 2 16.77 -8.01 -3.69
C LEU A 2 15.98 -8.16 -5.01
N ARG A 3 14.65 -8.09 -4.94
CA ARG A 3 13.74 -8.06 -6.12
C ARG A 3 12.81 -6.83 -6.15
N GLY A 4 13.08 -5.79 -5.36
CA GLY A 4 12.28 -4.54 -5.34
C GLY A 4 12.67 -3.50 -6.40
N GLY A 5 13.92 -3.53 -6.89
CA GLY A 5 14.46 -2.46 -7.74
C GLY A 5 13.90 -2.35 -9.17
N LEU A 6 13.05 -3.28 -9.62
CA LEU A 6 12.52 -3.31 -11.00
C LEU A 6 11.10 -2.70 -11.14
N SER A 7 10.41 -2.33 -10.05
CA SER A 7 9.02 -1.81 -10.10
C SER A 7 8.95 -0.35 -10.56
N LEU A 8 9.92 0.49 -10.16
CA LEU A 8 9.85 1.93 -10.42
C LEU A 8 10.01 2.34 -11.87
N GLU A 9 10.65 1.52 -12.72
CA GLU A 9 10.97 1.88 -14.11
C GLU A 9 9.72 2.19 -14.95
N TRP A 10 8.55 1.70 -14.53
CA TRP A 10 7.29 1.85 -15.26
C TRP A 10 6.24 2.66 -14.51
N LYS A 11 6.54 3.09 -13.27
CA LYS A 11 5.58 3.80 -12.41
C LYS A 11 5.79 5.31 -12.42
N ARG A 12 4.69 6.02 -12.25
CA ARG A 12 4.61 7.48 -12.23
C ARG A 12 4.07 7.94 -10.88
N VAL A 13 4.24 9.24 -10.60
CA VAL A 13 3.72 9.89 -9.38
C VAL A 13 2.24 9.61 -9.15
N GLN A 14 1.42 9.59 -10.22
CA GLN A 14 0.00 9.24 -10.15
C GLN A 14 -0.31 7.84 -9.56
N ASP A 15 0.64 6.90 -9.62
CA ASP A 15 0.40 5.52 -9.19
C ASP A 15 0.52 5.35 -7.66
N VAL A 16 1.06 6.36 -6.97
CA VAL A 16 1.35 6.31 -5.52
C VAL A 16 0.89 7.57 -4.77
N LEU A 17 0.30 8.56 -5.46
CA LEU A 17 -0.11 9.80 -4.81
C LEU A 17 -1.26 9.58 -3.84
N VAL A 18 -1.23 10.34 -2.74
CA VAL A 18 -2.37 10.54 -1.86
C VAL A 18 -3.28 11.57 -2.52
N PRO A 19 -4.49 11.19 -2.98
CA PRO A 19 -5.38 12.10 -3.71
C PRO A 19 -5.77 13.29 -2.85
N ARG A 20 -5.99 14.46 -3.46
CA ARG A 20 -6.40 15.71 -2.77
C ARG A 20 -7.50 15.51 -1.72
N VAL A 21 -8.47 14.66 -2.00
CA VAL A 21 -9.61 14.38 -1.11
C VAL A 21 -9.20 13.69 0.20
N ASP A 22 -8.06 13.00 0.19
CA ASP A 22 -7.48 12.27 1.31
C ASP A 22 -6.27 12.99 1.92
N VAL A 23 -5.93 14.19 1.42
CA VAL A 23 -4.83 15.00 1.96
C VAL A 23 -5.29 15.78 3.18
N SER A 24 -4.68 15.48 4.33
CA SER A 24 -4.77 16.35 5.50
C SER A 24 -3.93 17.61 5.32
N ALA A 25 -4.61 18.76 5.36
CA ALA A 25 -4.03 20.07 5.18
C ALA A 25 -4.38 21.00 6.34
N ILE A 26 -3.43 21.84 6.73
CA ILE A 26 -3.58 22.85 7.77
C ILE A 26 -3.50 24.26 7.16
N ASP A 27 -4.36 25.14 7.64
CA ASP A 27 -4.33 26.54 7.26
C ASP A 27 -3.04 27.23 7.78
N ALA A 28 -2.48 28.13 6.97
CA ALA A 28 -1.25 28.87 7.25
C ALA A 28 -1.32 29.68 8.54
N ASP A 29 -2.51 30.14 8.91
CA ASP A 29 -2.77 30.95 10.10
C ASP A 29 -3.29 30.12 11.28
N ALA A 30 -3.29 28.78 11.17
CA ALA A 30 -3.57 27.89 12.29
C ALA A 30 -2.54 28.10 13.42
N ASP A 31 -3.04 28.16 14.65
CA ASP A 31 -2.23 28.30 15.85
C ASP A 31 -1.63 26.96 16.32
N TYR A 32 -0.88 27.02 17.42
CA TYR A 32 -0.20 25.86 17.98
C TYR A 32 -1.18 24.74 18.37
N GLU A 33 -2.28 25.08 19.03
CA GLU A 33 -3.25 24.11 19.55
C GLU A 33 -3.99 23.42 18.40
N ALA A 34 -4.38 24.15 17.37
CA ALA A 34 -4.98 23.59 16.16
C ALA A 34 -4.03 22.61 15.45
N CYS A 35 -2.76 22.98 15.30
CA CYS A 35 -1.74 22.09 14.74
C CYS A 35 -1.53 20.84 15.61
N PHE A 36 -1.42 21.02 16.92
CA PHE A 36 -1.25 19.92 17.87
C PHE A 36 -2.40 18.92 17.80
N ALA A 37 -3.64 19.42 17.77
CA ALA A 37 -4.83 18.60 17.67
C ALA A 37 -4.87 17.77 16.37
N MET A 38 -4.52 18.36 15.22
CA MET A 38 -4.50 17.61 13.95
C MET A 38 -3.45 16.49 13.97
N PHE A 39 -2.22 16.79 14.40
CA PHE A 39 -1.17 15.76 14.48
C PHE A 39 -1.53 14.64 15.47
N GLY A 40 -2.15 14.97 16.61
CA GLY A 40 -2.51 14.00 17.64
C GLY A 40 -3.72 13.12 17.30
N SER A 41 -4.66 13.62 16.49
CA SER A 41 -5.88 12.88 16.13
C SER A 41 -5.69 11.95 14.95
N GLU A 42 -4.84 12.31 13.99
CA GLU A 42 -4.73 11.58 12.72
C GLU A 42 -3.42 10.75 12.60
N GLY A 43 -2.49 10.88 13.55
CA GLY A 43 -1.25 10.09 13.57
C GLY A 43 -0.24 10.44 12.48
N TYR A 44 -0.47 11.53 11.73
CA TYR A 44 0.42 11.96 10.66
C TYR A 44 1.74 12.52 11.18
N SER A 45 2.81 12.32 10.41
CA SER A 45 4.12 12.91 10.70
C SER A 45 4.32 14.26 10.00
N ARG A 46 3.54 14.54 8.94
CA ARG A 46 3.60 15.75 8.13
C ARG A 46 2.20 16.14 7.66
N LEU A 47 1.95 17.44 7.53
CA LEU A 47 0.71 18.01 7.03
C LEU A 47 1.02 19.03 5.93
N LEU A 48 0.16 19.09 4.90
CA LEU A 48 0.25 20.14 3.88
C LEU A 48 -0.12 21.48 4.53
N VAL A 49 0.68 22.53 4.32
CA VAL A 49 0.33 23.90 4.76
C VAL A 49 -0.22 24.66 3.57
N MET A 50 -1.41 25.24 3.73
CA MET A 50 -2.13 25.94 2.68
C MET A 50 -2.60 27.32 3.13
N ASP A 51 -2.75 28.25 2.19
CA ASP A 51 -3.30 29.58 2.43
C ASP A 51 -4.74 29.65 1.89
N GLY A 52 -5.72 29.33 2.75
CA GLY A 52 -7.15 29.33 2.43
C GLY A 52 -7.64 28.22 1.48
N THR A 53 -6.82 27.80 0.51
CA THR A 53 -7.13 26.71 -0.44
C THR A 53 -5.93 25.77 -0.62
N PRO A 54 -6.14 24.45 -0.79
CA PRO A 54 -5.06 23.50 -1.09
C PRO A 54 -4.24 23.84 -2.35
N ASP A 55 -4.80 24.65 -3.27
CA ASP A 55 -4.11 25.09 -4.48
C ASP A 55 -3.02 26.13 -4.18
N ALA A 56 -3.16 26.86 -3.07
CA ALA A 56 -2.20 27.81 -2.53
C ALA A 56 -1.30 27.11 -1.49
N ASP A 57 -0.54 26.10 -1.95
CA ASP A 57 0.40 25.39 -1.09
C ASP A 57 1.58 26.27 -0.67
N LEU A 58 1.88 26.28 0.63
CA LEU A 58 3.09 26.89 1.19
C LEU A 58 4.19 25.86 1.47
N GLY A 59 3.87 24.58 1.36
CA GLY A 59 4.77 23.46 1.63
C GLY A 59 4.18 22.52 2.66
N TYR A 60 4.99 22.03 3.61
CA TYR A 60 4.54 21.11 4.65
C TYR A 60 5.04 21.49 6.03
N LEU A 61 4.30 21.07 7.06
CA LEU A 61 4.71 21.15 8.46
C LEU A 61 5.03 19.74 8.94
N ALA A 62 6.17 19.54 9.60
CA ALA A 62 6.48 18.27 10.26
C ALA A 62 6.20 18.35 11.75
N ALA A 63 5.65 17.29 12.33
CA ALA A 63 5.27 17.28 13.75
C ALA A 63 6.45 17.65 14.67
N LYS A 64 7.64 17.11 14.39
CA LYS A 64 8.86 17.40 15.16
C LYS A 64 9.26 18.87 15.22
N ASP A 65 8.84 19.69 14.26
CA ASP A 65 9.28 21.09 14.16
C ASP A 65 8.49 22.03 15.07
N PHE A 66 7.33 21.60 15.55
CA PHE A 66 6.49 22.40 16.45
C PHE A 66 6.37 21.77 17.85
N LEU A 67 6.57 20.46 18.00
CA LEU A 67 6.46 19.76 19.29
C LEU A 67 7.41 20.26 20.39
N HIS A 68 8.56 20.86 20.02
CA HIS A 68 9.58 21.31 20.96
C HIS A 68 9.53 22.79 21.33
N LEU A 69 8.51 23.53 20.88
CA LEU A 69 8.38 24.96 21.16
C LEU A 69 8.17 25.22 22.66
N ALA A 70 8.89 26.22 23.19
CA ALA A 70 8.69 26.71 24.54
C ALA A 70 7.33 27.42 24.68
N PRO A 71 6.72 27.47 25.89
CA PRO A 71 5.39 28.08 26.08
C PRO A 71 5.24 29.47 25.47
N ASP A 72 6.20 30.36 25.69
CA ASP A 72 6.17 31.73 25.15
C ASP A 72 6.26 31.76 23.61
N GLU A 73 6.92 30.77 23.00
CA GLU A 73 7.01 30.68 21.54
C GLU A 73 5.69 30.23 20.91
N ARG A 74 4.84 29.50 21.66
CA ARG A 74 3.58 28.93 21.16
C ARG A 74 2.50 29.99 20.97
N GLU A 75 2.49 31.03 21.79
CA GLU A 75 1.46 32.08 21.79
C GLU A 75 1.43 32.84 20.44
N ASP A 76 2.62 33.18 19.93
CA ASP A 76 2.82 33.85 18.64
C ASP A 76 3.03 32.90 17.45
N TRP A 77 2.99 31.59 17.68
CA TRP A 77 3.29 30.62 16.63
C TRP A 77 2.11 30.43 15.67
N ARG A 78 2.43 30.31 14.38
CA ARG A 78 1.48 29.99 13.31
C ARG A 78 2.08 28.94 12.40
N ALA A 79 1.26 28.09 11.78
CA ALA A 79 1.70 27.02 10.90
C ALA A 79 2.70 27.50 9.83
N ARG A 80 2.46 28.67 9.24
CA ARG A 80 3.36 29.27 8.24
C ARG A 80 4.80 29.51 8.71
N LYS A 81 5.00 29.75 10.00
CA LYS A 81 6.33 29.96 10.60
C LYS A 81 7.14 28.66 10.62
N GLY A 82 6.47 27.52 10.73
CA GLY A 82 7.06 26.18 10.70
C GLY A 82 7.06 25.51 9.33
N ALA A 83 6.43 26.14 8.32
CA ALA A 83 6.29 25.53 7.00
C ALA A 83 7.65 25.39 6.30
N ARG A 84 7.91 24.19 5.79
CA ARG A 84 9.09 23.83 5.01
C ARG A 84 8.72 23.71 3.53
N ALA A 85 9.68 24.03 2.67
CA ALA A 85 9.52 23.88 1.23
C ALA A 85 9.21 22.43 0.83
N ALA A 86 8.26 22.26 -0.08
CA ALA A 86 7.96 21.00 -0.76
C ALA A 86 8.43 21.05 -2.22
N LEU A 87 8.72 19.88 -2.80
CA LEU A 87 8.87 19.77 -4.26
C LEU A 87 7.51 19.96 -4.92
N ARG A 88 7.47 20.48 -6.15
CA ARG A 88 6.24 20.63 -6.94
C ARG A 88 6.46 19.90 -8.26
N VAL A 89 5.68 18.85 -8.49
CA VAL A 89 5.90 17.91 -9.59
C VAL A 89 4.59 17.55 -10.28
N PRO A 90 4.61 17.22 -11.58
CA PRO A 90 3.42 16.74 -12.27
C PRO A 90 3.16 15.27 -11.96
N ALA A 91 1.89 14.84 -11.99
CA ALA A 91 1.48 13.45 -11.78
C ALA A 91 2.10 12.45 -12.78
N SER A 92 2.50 12.94 -13.96
CA SER A 92 3.13 12.15 -15.02
C SER A 92 4.62 11.87 -14.80
N LEU A 93 5.27 12.52 -13.83
CA LEU A 93 6.70 12.37 -13.54
C LEU A 93 7.03 10.90 -13.18
N PRO A 94 8.08 10.29 -13.77
CA PRO A 94 8.54 8.98 -13.35
C PRO A 94 8.98 8.96 -11.89
N LEU A 95 8.63 7.91 -11.14
CA LEU A 95 8.94 7.83 -9.70
C LEU A 95 10.44 7.86 -9.40
N GLN A 96 11.27 7.27 -10.27
CA GLN A 96 12.73 7.31 -10.16
C GLN A 96 13.30 8.73 -10.22
N ASP A 97 12.67 9.61 -11.02
CA ASP A 97 13.09 10.99 -11.18
C ASP A 97 12.69 11.79 -9.93
N LEU A 98 11.48 11.54 -9.40
CA LEU A 98 11.06 12.11 -8.12
C LEU A 98 11.98 11.67 -6.98
N LEU A 99 12.33 10.38 -6.88
CA LEU A 99 13.25 9.87 -5.89
C LEU A 99 14.62 10.54 -5.98
N LEU A 100 15.15 10.71 -7.20
CA LEU A 100 16.41 11.41 -7.42
C LEU A 100 16.34 12.87 -6.96
N GLN A 101 15.26 13.58 -7.29
CA GLN A 101 15.03 14.96 -6.85
C GLN A 101 14.94 15.07 -5.32
N MET A 102 14.21 14.16 -4.66
CA MET A 102 14.11 14.11 -3.20
C MET A 102 15.49 13.86 -2.55
N ARG A 103 16.30 12.95 -3.12
CA ARG A 103 17.66 12.66 -2.64
C ARG A 103 18.62 13.84 -2.83
N GLN A 104 18.53 14.56 -3.93
CA GLN A 104 19.40 15.70 -4.23
C GLN A 104 19.05 16.93 -3.40
N SER A 105 17.76 17.20 -3.23
CA SER A 105 17.27 18.37 -2.47
C SER A 105 17.25 18.14 -0.95
N GLY A 106 17.18 16.88 -0.50
CA GLY A 106 16.92 16.54 0.90
C GLY A 106 15.46 16.81 1.32
N ILE A 107 14.57 17.11 0.37
CA ILE A 107 13.15 17.36 0.63
C ILE A 107 12.37 16.07 0.38
N HIS A 108 11.71 15.54 1.41
CA HIS A 108 11.03 14.24 1.38
C HIS A 108 9.50 14.36 1.19
N PHE A 109 9.04 15.51 0.69
CA PHE A 109 7.62 15.81 0.52
C PHE A 109 7.41 16.56 -0.78
N ALA A 110 6.48 16.08 -1.60
CA ALA A 110 6.15 16.65 -2.88
C ALA A 110 4.64 16.93 -2.97
N VAL A 111 4.29 18.10 -3.49
CA VAL A 111 2.94 18.45 -3.88
C VAL A 111 2.79 18.15 -5.37
N VAL A 112 1.77 17.37 -5.72
CA VAL A 112 1.47 17.00 -7.10
C VAL A 112 0.55 18.08 -7.68
N LYS A 113 0.98 18.70 -8.79
CA LYS A 113 0.27 19.79 -9.43
C LYS A 113 -0.30 19.36 -10.78
N ASP A 114 -1.51 19.82 -11.08
CA ASP A 114 -2.10 19.73 -12.42
C ASP A 114 -1.53 20.81 -13.37
N GLU A 115 -1.97 20.81 -14.62
CA GLU A 115 -1.52 21.74 -15.65
C GLU A 115 -1.95 23.20 -15.43
N TYR A 116 -2.94 23.42 -14.56
CA TYR A 116 -3.49 24.73 -14.21
C TYR A 116 -2.94 25.26 -12.88
N GLY A 117 -2.03 24.52 -12.24
CA GLY A 117 -1.45 24.86 -10.93
C GLY A 117 -2.32 24.46 -9.74
N GLY A 118 -3.40 23.72 -9.97
CA GLY A 118 -4.18 23.09 -8.92
C GLY A 118 -3.41 21.95 -8.26
N THR A 119 -3.76 21.65 -7.02
CA THR A 119 -3.17 20.54 -6.26
C THR A 119 -3.99 19.28 -6.48
N GLU A 120 -3.36 18.25 -7.07
CA GLU A 120 -3.96 16.92 -7.27
C GLU A 120 -3.78 16.01 -6.06
N GLY A 121 -2.74 16.24 -5.27
CA GLY A 121 -2.40 15.42 -4.11
C GLY A 121 -1.00 15.67 -3.60
N ILE A 122 -0.51 14.76 -2.77
CA ILE A 122 0.87 14.77 -2.25
C ILE A 122 1.53 13.40 -2.41
N VAL A 123 2.85 13.40 -2.34
CA VAL A 123 3.67 12.19 -2.27
C VAL A 123 4.84 12.44 -1.31
N THR A 124 5.14 11.48 -0.44
CA THR A 124 6.30 11.52 0.46
C THR A 124 7.36 10.49 0.07
N LEU A 125 8.58 10.67 0.57
CA LEU A 125 9.64 9.66 0.36
C LEU A 125 9.22 8.29 0.89
N GLU A 126 8.47 8.25 2.00
CA GLU A 126 7.95 7.02 2.56
C GLU A 126 7.05 6.26 1.57
N ASP A 127 6.16 6.96 0.86
CA ASP A 127 5.31 6.36 -0.19
C ASP A 127 6.14 5.76 -1.34
N LEU A 128 7.21 6.47 -1.77
CA LEU A 128 8.13 5.96 -2.80
C LEU A 128 8.91 4.73 -2.31
N LEU A 129 9.30 4.72 -1.04
CA LEU A 129 10.02 3.61 -0.44
C LEU A 129 9.10 2.40 -0.26
N GLU A 130 7.86 2.60 0.13
CA GLU A 130 6.85 1.53 0.19
C GLU A 130 6.66 0.88 -1.18
N GLU A 131 6.59 1.67 -2.23
CA GLU A 131 6.50 1.14 -3.60
C GLU A 131 7.76 0.39 -4.03
N LEU A 132 8.94 0.90 -3.67
CA LEU A 132 10.24 0.28 -3.99
C LEU A 132 10.49 -1.02 -3.28
N VAL A 133 10.13 -1.05 -2.00
CA VAL A 133 10.37 -2.19 -1.16
C VAL A 133 9.25 -3.21 -1.34
N GLY A 134 8.07 -2.77 -1.83
CA GLY A 134 6.81 -3.43 -1.51
C GLY A 134 6.61 -3.36 0.01
N GLU A 135 5.55 -3.97 0.53
CA GLU A 135 5.57 -4.32 1.95
C GLU A 135 6.93 -4.99 2.22
N ILE A 136 7.72 -4.39 3.12
CA ILE A 136 8.91 -5.03 3.65
C ILE A 136 8.36 -6.34 4.21
N ARG A 137 8.50 -7.41 3.43
CA ARG A 137 8.32 -8.76 3.90
C ARG A 137 9.43 -8.95 4.91
N ASP A 138 9.10 -8.60 6.15
CA ASP A 138 9.95 -8.85 7.28
C ASP A 138 10.15 -10.37 7.32
N GLU A 139 11.39 -10.80 7.50
CA GLU A 139 11.70 -12.20 7.73
C GLU A 139 11.05 -12.71 9.04
N HIS A 140 10.42 -11.81 9.80
CA HIS A 140 9.68 -12.03 11.03
C HIS A 140 8.15 -11.90 10.95
N ASP A 141 7.53 -11.71 9.77
CA ASP A 141 6.06 -11.83 9.66
C ASP A 141 5.63 -13.30 9.65
N ALA A 142 5.60 -13.90 10.84
CA ALA A 142 5.20 -15.28 11.07
C ALA A 142 3.70 -15.54 10.81
N ASP A 143 2.88 -14.49 10.66
CA ASP A 143 1.42 -14.58 10.62
C ASP A 143 0.80 -14.34 9.23
N GLU A 144 1.55 -13.84 8.24
CA GLU A 144 1.06 -13.79 6.85
C GLU A 144 1.41 -15.09 6.11
N ILE A 145 0.39 -15.89 5.81
CA ILE A 145 0.58 -17.11 5.02
C ILE A 145 0.92 -16.66 3.59
N PRO A 146 2.11 -17.01 3.05
CA PRO A 146 2.47 -16.61 1.70
C PRO A 146 1.49 -17.26 0.70
N PRO A 147 1.32 -16.69 -0.51
CA PRO A 147 0.38 -17.18 -1.53
C PRO A 147 0.42 -18.69 -1.72
N VAL A 148 1.64 -19.26 -1.72
CA VAL A 148 1.89 -20.70 -1.66
C VAL A 148 2.98 -20.95 -0.62
N ARG A 149 2.67 -21.75 0.41
CA ARG A 149 3.64 -22.25 1.40
C ARG A 149 3.70 -23.77 1.34
N GLU A 150 4.87 -24.35 1.15
CA GLU A 150 5.03 -25.79 1.39
C GLU A 150 5.10 -26.03 2.91
N ILE A 151 4.17 -26.83 3.44
CA ILE A 151 4.15 -27.23 4.86
C ILE A 151 5.12 -28.39 5.09
N LYS A 152 5.17 -29.31 4.14
CA LYS A 152 6.08 -30.47 4.07
C LYS A 152 6.04 -31.04 2.66
N ALA A 153 6.99 -31.91 2.31
CA ALA A 153 7.06 -32.54 1.00
C ALA A 153 5.69 -33.02 0.49
N GLY A 154 5.20 -32.41 -0.60
CA GLY A 154 3.92 -32.77 -1.22
C GLY A 154 2.68 -32.26 -0.48
N THR A 155 2.81 -31.32 0.46
CA THR A 155 1.71 -30.66 1.16
C THR A 155 1.92 -29.15 1.20
N TRP A 156 0.95 -28.40 0.70
CA TRP A 156 1.00 -26.94 0.61
C TRP A 156 -0.18 -26.29 1.35
N ALA A 157 0.03 -25.09 1.87
CA ALA A 157 -1.00 -24.12 2.24
C ALA A 157 -1.02 -23.04 1.17
N ILE A 158 -2.18 -22.80 0.56
CA ILE A 158 -2.33 -21.92 -0.60
C ILE A 158 -3.48 -20.94 -0.35
N ARG A 159 -3.27 -19.65 -0.60
CA ARG A 159 -4.35 -18.65 -0.50
C ARG A 159 -5.39 -18.89 -1.59
N GLY A 160 -6.67 -18.71 -1.26
CA GLY A 160 -7.76 -18.96 -2.22
C GLY A 160 -7.80 -17.99 -3.39
N GLU A 161 -7.19 -16.81 -3.27
CA GLU A 161 -7.11 -15.81 -4.34
C GLU A 161 -6.02 -16.10 -5.39
N VAL A 162 -5.11 -17.04 -5.12
CA VAL A 162 -4.04 -17.37 -6.05
C VAL A 162 -4.63 -17.87 -7.37
N SER A 163 -4.13 -17.33 -8.47
CA SER A 163 -4.64 -17.68 -9.79
C SER A 163 -4.35 -19.14 -10.13
N VAL A 164 -5.30 -19.82 -10.79
CA VAL A 164 -5.11 -21.20 -11.26
C VAL A 164 -3.90 -21.29 -12.21
N ARG A 165 -3.70 -20.26 -13.04
CA ARG A 165 -2.55 -20.14 -13.94
C ARG A 165 -1.21 -20.12 -13.19
N GLU A 166 -1.12 -19.37 -12.10
CA GLU A 166 0.09 -19.34 -11.27
C GLU A 166 0.37 -20.70 -10.64
N LEU A 167 -0.67 -21.37 -10.12
CA LEU A 167 -0.55 -22.71 -9.55
C LEU A 167 -0.08 -23.73 -10.59
N THR A 168 -0.54 -23.61 -11.84
CA THR A 168 -0.03 -24.41 -12.95
C THR A 168 1.44 -24.17 -13.22
N MET A 169 1.88 -22.92 -13.30
CA MET A 169 3.27 -22.59 -13.61
C MET A 169 4.23 -22.95 -12.46
N ARG A 170 3.84 -22.68 -11.20
CA ARG A 170 4.74 -22.81 -10.04
C ARG A 170 4.77 -24.22 -9.45
N LEU A 171 3.64 -24.91 -9.45
CA LEU A 171 3.51 -26.23 -8.84
C LEU A 171 3.23 -27.34 -9.86
N GLY A 172 3.11 -26.99 -11.15
CA GLY A 172 2.76 -27.96 -12.20
C GLY A 172 1.32 -28.47 -12.10
N LEU A 173 0.43 -27.77 -11.36
CA LEU A 173 -0.95 -28.21 -11.20
C LEU A 173 -1.70 -28.01 -12.51
N ARG A 174 -2.19 -29.10 -13.10
CA ARG A 174 -3.13 -28.97 -14.22
C ARG A 174 -4.51 -28.65 -13.63
N PHE A 175 -5.28 -27.82 -14.30
CA PHE A 175 -6.70 -27.60 -14.04
C PHE A 175 -7.44 -27.97 -15.34
N GLU A 176 -8.73 -28.29 -15.27
CA GLU A 176 -9.52 -28.61 -16.46
C GLU A 176 -9.65 -27.35 -17.35
N GLU A 177 -9.50 -27.51 -18.66
CA GLU A 177 -9.50 -26.39 -19.63
C GLU A 177 -10.86 -25.67 -19.70
N GLU A 178 -11.92 -26.32 -19.24
CA GLU A 178 -13.31 -25.83 -19.25
C GLU A 178 -13.66 -25.01 -17.99
N ALA A 179 -12.76 -24.88 -17.02
CA ALA A 179 -13.02 -24.15 -15.79
C ALA A 179 -13.06 -22.63 -16.05
N GLU A 180 -14.18 -21.98 -15.70
CA GLU A 180 -14.32 -20.52 -15.81
C GLU A 180 -13.58 -19.78 -14.69
N ALA A 181 -13.32 -20.47 -13.57
CA ALA A 181 -12.69 -19.88 -12.41
C ALA A 181 -11.22 -19.46 -12.65
N ARG A 182 -10.93 -18.20 -12.31
CA ARG A 182 -9.57 -17.62 -12.41
C ARG A 182 -8.69 -17.88 -11.18
N THR A 183 -9.29 -18.18 -10.02
CA THR A 183 -8.62 -18.35 -8.73
C THR A 183 -8.87 -19.74 -8.14
N LEU A 184 -8.00 -20.19 -7.21
CA LEU A 184 -8.16 -21.48 -6.54
C LEU A 184 -9.50 -21.58 -5.78
N GLY A 185 -9.88 -20.52 -5.09
CA GLY A 185 -11.15 -20.44 -4.35
C GLY A 185 -12.36 -20.52 -5.28
N GLY A 186 -12.31 -19.81 -6.41
CA GLY A 186 -13.33 -19.90 -7.45
C GLY A 186 -13.42 -21.30 -8.02
N TYR A 187 -12.27 -21.93 -8.30
CA TYR A 187 -12.22 -23.28 -8.84
C TYR A 187 -12.82 -24.30 -7.87
N ILE A 188 -12.54 -24.18 -6.57
CA ILE A 188 -13.16 -25.03 -5.55
C ILE A 188 -14.68 -24.83 -5.48
N ALA A 189 -15.16 -23.58 -5.57
CA ALA A 189 -16.59 -23.28 -5.58
C ALA A 189 -17.31 -23.89 -6.79
N GLU A 190 -16.70 -23.77 -7.97
CA GLU A 190 -17.19 -24.35 -9.22
C GLU A 190 -17.31 -25.88 -9.09
N ARG A 191 -16.29 -26.55 -8.56
CA ARG A 191 -16.29 -28.01 -8.35
C ARG A 191 -17.29 -28.48 -7.31
N LEU A 192 -17.59 -27.66 -6.30
CA LEU A 192 -18.59 -27.99 -5.28
C LEU A 192 -20.01 -27.69 -5.75
N GLY A 193 -20.20 -26.84 -6.77
CA GLY A 193 -21.49 -26.34 -7.22
C GLY A 193 -22.22 -25.48 -6.17
N ARG A 194 -21.49 -25.00 -5.16
CA ARG A 194 -22.01 -24.18 -4.04
C ARG A 194 -20.90 -23.36 -3.40
N VAL A 195 -21.27 -22.41 -2.56
CA VAL A 195 -20.33 -21.66 -1.71
C VAL A 195 -19.51 -22.63 -0.84
N PRO A 196 -18.16 -22.58 -0.91
CA PRO A 196 -17.29 -23.42 -0.09
C PRO A 196 -17.39 -23.07 1.40
N ARG A 197 -17.22 -24.08 2.25
CA ARG A 197 -17.18 -23.97 3.71
C ARG A 197 -15.89 -24.57 4.24
N GLU A 198 -15.47 -24.14 5.43
CA GLU A 198 -14.33 -24.74 6.11
C GLU A 198 -14.50 -26.25 6.26
N GLY A 199 -13.44 -27.01 5.95
CA GLY A 199 -13.45 -28.46 5.98
C GLY A 199 -13.88 -29.13 4.66
N ASP A 200 -14.47 -28.40 3.72
CA ASP A 200 -14.81 -28.92 2.39
C ASP A 200 -13.59 -29.48 1.68
N ARG A 201 -13.82 -30.50 0.86
CA ARG A 201 -12.76 -31.20 0.12
C ARG A 201 -13.14 -31.38 -1.32
N VAL A 202 -12.19 -31.09 -2.21
CA VAL A 202 -12.26 -31.45 -3.62
C VAL A 202 -10.98 -32.17 -4.01
N GLU A 203 -11.10 -33.05 -5.00
CA GLU A 203 -9.96 -33.81 -5.51
C GLU A 203 -9.82 -33.56 -7.00
N PHE A 204 -8.59 -33.33 -7.44
CA PHE A 204 -8.27 -33.16 -8.85
C PHE A 204 -6.92 -33.81 -9.16
N GLY A 205 -6.89 -34.68 -10.16
CA GLY A 205 -5.71 -35.48 -10.49
C GLY A 205 -5.14 -36.20 -9.27
N ASN A 206 -3.84 -36.01 -9.03
CA ASN A 206 -3.11 -36.55 -7.89
C ASN A 206 -3.11 -35.61 -6.67
N LEU A 207 -4.06 -34.68 -6.56
CA LEU A 207 -4.12 -33.70 -5.48
C LEU A 207 -5.46 -33.75 -4.77
N ARG A 208 -5.40 -33.46 -3.48
CA ARG A 208 -6.56 -33.24 -2.62
C ARG A 208 -6.47 -31.84 -2.04
N PHE A 209 -7.52 -31.07 -2.23
CA PHE A 209 -7.68 -29.71 -1.72
C PHE A 209 -8.65 -29.77 -0.55
N ARG A 210 -8.27 -29.17 0.57
CA ARG A 210 -9.13 -29.01 1.74
C ARG A 210 -9.23 -27.54 2.08
N VAL A 211 -10.44 -27.00 2.13
CA VAL A 211 -10.67 -25.63 2.61
C VAL A 211 -10.33 -25.59 4.10
N VAL A 212 -9.39 -24.73 4.46
CA VAL A 212 -8.93 -24.54 5.84
C VAL A 212 -9.63 -23.35 6.47
N ARG A 213 -9.80 -22.25 5.73
CA ARG A 213 -10.44 -21.03 6.21
C ARG A 213 -11.27 -20.37 5.12
N THR A 214 -12.42 -19.82 5.50
CA THR A 214 -13.28 -18.98 4.66
C THR A 214 -13.62 -17.67 5.36
N GLU A 215 -13.93 -16.62 4.60
CA GLU A 215 -14.40 -15.33 5.11
C GLU A 215 -15.41 -14.76 4.13
N GLU A 216 -16.58 -14.33 4.62
CA GLU A 216 -17.63 -13.70 3.80
C GLU A 216 -17.90 -14.44 2.47
N ASN A 217 -18.06 -15.77 2.53
CA ASN A 217 -18.28 -16.66 1.38
C ASN A 217 -17.08 -16.85 0.42
N ARG A 218 -15.92 -16.28 0.74
CA ARG A 218 -14.67 -16.44 -0.01
C ARG A 218 -13.75 -17.47 0.67
N VAL A 219 -13.10 -18.31 -0.13
CA VAL A 219 -12.05 -19.20 0.36
C VAL A 219 -10.79 -18.36 0.62
N LEU A 220 -10.32 -18.34 1.87
CA LEU A 220 -9.09 -17.66 2.24
C LEU A 220 -7.89 -18.59 2.13
N LEU A 221 -8.01 -19.81 2.63
CA LEU A 221 -6.89 -20.74 2.74
C LEU A 221 -7.28 -22.17 2.38
N VAL A 222 -6.42 -22.82 1.59
CA VAL A 222 -6.59 -24.20 1.12
C VAL A 222 -5.34 -24.99 1.46
N ARG A 223 -5.52 -26.16 2.08
CA ARG A 223 -4.46 -27.15 2.20
C ARG A 223 -4.52 -28.10 1.02
N VAL A 224 -3.44 -28.16 0.25
CA VAL A 224 -3.29 -29.06 -0.89
C VAL A 224 -2.34 -30.18 -0.53
N THR A 225 -2.71 -31.43 -0.78
CA THR A 225 -1.88 -32.61 -0.52
C THR A 225 -1.80 -33.47 -1.76
N ARG A 226 -0.58 -33.90 -2.12
CA ARG A 226 -0.38 -34.93 -3.14
C ARG A 226 -0.86 -36.27 -2.62
N LYS A 227 -1.70 -36.93 -3.41
CA LYS A 227 -2.09 -38.32 -3.19
C LYS A 227 -0.84 -39.17 -3.38
N THR A 228 -0.50 -39.96 -2.36
CA THR A 228 0.51 -41.01 -2.45
C THR A 228 -0.04 -42.16 -3.28
#